data_AF-A0A370HFT6-F1
#
_entry.id   AF-A0A370HFT6-F1
#
_cell.length_a   1.000
_cell.length_b   1.000
_cell.length_c   1.000
_cell.angle_alpha   90.00
_cell.angle_beta   90.00
_cell.angle_gamma   90.00
#
_symmetry.space_group_name_H-M   'P 1'
#
loop_
_entity.id
_entity.type
_entity.pdbx_description
1 polymer ?
#
loop_
_entity_poly.entity_id
_entity_poly.type
_entity_poly.pdbx_seq_one_letter_code
_entity_poly.pdbx_strand_id
1 'polypeptide(L)'
;MSGPSKRKHTPFVTESLGGAGPLGSQVRSTITPVRVWAVVGGAILAFQLYVWIRWVTGPHFERVPAGPSDPPTLMKAILLTWTAVILVGLPVGIYYFIVRPWRRERRITLDGMLLVACGLLFFQDPLLNYFNTWSTYNTWMWNRGSWVLDIPGWRSFGEPGAMMAEPLLMNAPGYSYGVLLCTILGCWVMRRAKAKWPNISNAGLIGVLIVWTFFFDFVIEGLFLMPMGLFTYPGAIQSLSINAGTYYQWPLYEGLMWGGVQAGLCSLRYFTDDRGRTFVERGLERIQGGFVRQQFTRFLAIFAACSVFFFVCYNLPAQWFAMHADPWPEDIQKRSYFDMGICGEGTGRLCPDPVLPIPGNDTGYINPEGRLILPEGVELPKPVPFDRGN
;
A
#
# COMPACT_ATOMS: atom_id res chain seq x y z
N MET A 1 81.41 -47.85 -40.45
CA MET A 1 81.59 -46.71 -39.53
C MET A 1 80.63 -45.61 -39.93
N SER A 2 79.71 -45.24 -39.01
CA SER A 2 79.00 -43.95 -38.87
C SER A 2 78.34 -43.35 -40.13
N GLY A 3 77.03 -43.22 -40.31
CA GLY A 3 75.88 -43.03 -39.41
C GLY A 3 74.97 -41.95 -40.05
N PRO A 4 73.63 -42.12 -40.14
CA PRO A 4 72.77 -41.30 -41.01
C PRO A 4 72.15 -40.04 -40.37
N SER A 5 71.61 -39.20 -41.26
CA SER A 5 70.95 -37.89 -41.12
C SER A 5 70.05 -37.65 -39.88
N LYS A 6 70.23 -36.50 -39.23
CA LYS A 6 69.40 -35.96 -38.13
C LYS A 6 68.11 -35.34 -38.68
N ARG A 7 66.94 -35.95 -38.40
CA ARG A 7 65.64 -35.25 -38.37
C ARG A 7 65.36 -34.78 -36.94
N LYS A 8 65.14 -33.48 -36.74
CA LYS A 8 64.68 -32.90 -35.46
C LYS A 8 63.24 -33.34 -35.20
N HIS A 9 63.03 -34.10 -34.14
CA HIS A 9 61.70 -34.37 -33.57
C HIS A 9 61.32 -33.21 -32.65
N THR A 10 60.27 -32.48 -32.98
CA THR A 10 59.62 -31.52 -32.07
C THR A 10 58.86 -32.33 -31.02
N PRO A 11 59.02 -32.08 -29.71
CA PRO A 11 58.24 -32.80 -28.70
C PRO A 11 56.79 -32.30 -28.72
N PHE A 12 55.85 -33.23 -28.90
CA PHE A 12 54.45 -33.01 -28.59
C PHE A 12 54.34 -32.78 -27.07
N VAL A 13 53.94 -31.58 -26.67
CA VAL A 13 53.56 -31.29 -25.29
C VAL A 13 52.16 -31.88 -25.11
N THR A 14 52.09 -33.09 -24.56
CA THR A 14 50.84 -33.60 -23.96
C THR A 14 50.71 -32.96 -22.59
N GLU A 15 49.94 -31.89 -22.53
CA GLU A 15 49.51 -31.31 -21.26
C GLU A 15 48.65 -32.34 -20.53
N SER A 16 49.12 -32.76 -19.36
CA SER A 16 48.38 -33.61 -18.44
C SER A 16 47.07 -32.90 -18.07
N LEU A 17 45.94 -33.58 -18.27
CA LEU A 17 44.63 -33.20 -17.74
C LEU A 17 44.71 -33.18 -16.20
N GLY A 18 45.22 -32.08 -15.66
CA GLY A 18 45.27 -31.77 -14.25
C GLY A 18 43.87 -31.49 -13.75
N GLY A 19 43.32 -32.48 -13.03
CA GLY A 19 42.30 -32.31 -12.01
C GLY A 19 41.07 -31.50 -12.44
N ALA A 20 40.03 -32.20 -12.90
CA ALA A 20 38.67 -31.73 -12.71
C ALA A 20 38.39 -31.64 -11.20
N GLY A 21 38.80 -30.53 -10.58
CA GLY A 21 38.34 -30.16 -9.25
C GLY A 21 36.81 -30.07 -9.30
N PRO A 22 36.09 -30.67 -8.35
CA PRO A 22 34.65 -30.50 -8.30
C PRO A 22 34.41 -29.00 -8.14
N LEU A 23 33.90 -28.37 -9.20
CA LEU A 23 33.32 -27.03 -9.15
C LEU A 23 32.42 -27.02 -7.93
N GLY A 24 32.90 -26.34 -6.91
CA GLY A 24 32.45 -26.48 -5.54
C GLY A 24 30.94 -26.52 -5.52
N SER A 25 30.42 -27.55 -4.85
CA SER A 25 29.05 -27.61 -4.40
C SER A 25 28.69 -26.24 -3.84
N GLN A 26 28.04 -25.41 -4.65
CA GLN A 26 27.34 -24.24 -4.17
C GLN A 26 26.49 -24.77 -3.03
N VAL A 27 26.83 -24.37 -1.80
CA VAL A 27 26.10 -24.75 -0.59
C VAL A 27 24.65 -24.47 -0.91
N ARG A 28 23.90 -25.55 -1.20
CA ARG A 28 22.52 -25.47 -1.67
C ARG A 28 21.76 -24.83 -0.53
N SER A 29 21.42 -23.55 -0.64
CA SER A 29 20.58 -22.92 0.37
C SER A 29 19.28 -23.72 0.42
N THR A 30 19.01 -24.32 1.57
CA THR A 30 17.77 -25.05 1.87
C THR A 30 16.57 -24.10 1.90
N ILE A 31 16.85 -22.80 2.06
CA ILE A 31 15.89 -21.71 2.01
C ILE A 31 15.83 -21.17 0.58
N THR A 32 14.70 -21.37 -0.08
CA THR A 32 14.40 -20.73 -1.36
C THR A 32 13.74 -19.37 -1.12
N PRO A 33 14.06 -18.33 -1.92
CA PRO A 33 13.47 -17.00 -1.77
C PRO A 33 11.94 -17.00 -1.70
N VAL A 34 11.29 -17.82 -2.54
CA VAL A 34 9.83 -18.00 -2.53
C VAL A 34 9.26 -18.48 -1.20
N ARG A 35 10.00 -19.31 -0.43
CA ARG A 35 9.56 -19.74 0.91
C ARG A 35 9.59 -18.60 1.90
N VAL A 36 10.62 -17.75 1.84
CA VAL A 36 10.72 -16.56 2.72
C VAL A 36 9.57 -15.61 2.43
N TRP A 37 9.36 -15.26 1.16
CA TRP A 37 8.26 -14.40 0.75
C TRP A 37 6.89 -14.99 1.12
N ALA A 38 6.69 -16.29 0.95
CA ALA A 38 5.44 -16.93 1.33
C ALA A 38 5.21 -16.97 2.85
N VAL A 39 6.26 -17.14 3.65
CA VAL A 39 6.15 -17.06 5.13
C VAL A 39 5.79 -15.64 5.55
N VAL A 40 6.45 -14.62 4.98
CA VAL A 40 6.12 -13.21 5.24
C VAL A 40 4.67 -12.91 4.83
N GLY A 41 4.25 -13.33 3.63
CA GLY A 41 2.89 -13.14 3.16
C GLY A 41 1.85 -13.88 4.00
N GLY A 42 2.19 -15.09 4.47
CA GLY A 42 1.36 -15.85 5.39
C GLY A 42 1.20 -15.16 6.75
N ALA A 43 2.29 -14.58 7.29
CA ALA A 43 2.25 -13.82 8.53
C ALA A 43 1.41 -12.54 8.40
N ILE A 44 1.61 -11.77 7.32
CA ILE A 44 0.80 -10.56 7.03
C ILE A 44 -0.67 -10.93 6.90
N LEU A 45 -0.99 -11.98 6.13
CA LEU A 45 -2.37 -12.42 5.93
C LEU A 45 -3.00 -12.90 7.23
N ALA A 46 -2.28 -13.67 8.05
CA ALA A 46 -2.77 -14.13 9.34
C ALA A 46 -3.05 -12.95 10.29
N PHE A 47 -2.17 -11.95 10.33
CA PHE A 47 -2.37 -10.73 11.10
C PHE A 47 -3.59 -9.94 10.61
N GLN A 48 -3.71 -9.73 9.30
CA GLN A 48 -4.86 -9.07 8.67
C GLN A 48 -6.17 -9.76 9.02
N LEU A 49 -6.22 -11.10 8.92
CA LEU A 49 -7.40 -11.87 9.29
C LEU A 49 -7.72 -11.76 10.78
N TYR A 50 -6.72 -11.83 11.65
CA TYR A 50 -6.90 -11.64 13.09
C TYR A 50 -7.53 -10.28 13.41
N VAL A 51 -6.97 -9.20 12.85
CA VAL A 51 -7.45 -7.83 13.06
C VAL A 51 -8.86 -7.64 12.51
N TRP A 52 -9.15 -8.14 11.30
CA TRP A 52 -10.50 -8.06 10.74
C TRP A 52 -11.53 -8.86 11.52
N ILE A 53 -11.20 -10.08 11.97
CA ILE A 53 -12.11 -10.88 12.80
C ILE A 53 -12.41 -10.11 14.08
N ARG A 54 -11.38 -9.60 14.76
CA ARG A 54 -11.51 -8.83 15.99
C ARG A 54 -12.38 -7.60 15.78
N TRP A 55 -12.15 -6.83 14.71
CA TRP A 55 -12.96 -5.66 14.35
C TRP A 55 -14.42 -6.03 14.15
N VAL A 56 -14.75 -7.00 13.28
CA VAL A 56 -16.13 -7.41 12.97
C VAL A 56 -16.88 -7.93 14.19
N THR A 57 -16.18 -8.59 15.11
CA THR A 57 -16.76 -9.09 16.38
C THR A 57 -16.71 -8.08 17.53
N GLY A 58 -16.02 -6.95 17.34
CA GLY A 58 -15.70 -5.97 18.36
C GLY A 58 -16.63 -4.76 18.33
N PRO A 59 -16.41 -3.80 19.26
CA PRO A 59 -17.23 -2.58 19.35
C PRO A 59 -16.96 -1.61 18.20
N HIS A 60 -15.84 -1.76 17.47
CA HIS A 60 -15.43 -0.85 16.42
C HIS A 60 -16.12 -1.10 15.07
N PHE A 61 -16.90 -2.18 14.92
CA PHE A 61 -17.76 -2.43 13.76
C PHE A 61 -19.06 -1.60 13.83
N GLU A 62 -18.91 -0.29 13.90
CA GLU A 62 -20.01 0.65 14.07
C GLU A 62 -19.98 1.70 12.95
N ARG A 63 -21.15 2.16 12.51
CA ARG A 63 -21.21 3.21 11.48
C ARG A 63 -20.71 4.53 12.07
N VAL A 64 -19.76 5.15 11.38
CA VAL A 64 -19.38 6.55 11.63
C VAL A 64 -20.38 7.44 10.87
N PRO A 65 -21.11 8.33 11.56
CA PRO A 65 -22.11 9.19 10.95
C PRO A 65 -21.47 10.35 10.17
N ALA A 66 -22.21 10.88 9.21
CA ALA A 66 -21.78 12.02 8.40
C ALA A 66 -21.81 13.37 9.13
N GLY A 67 -22.34 13.41 10.35
CA GLY A 67 -22.57 14.64 11.10
C GLY A 67 -23.71 15.50 10.52
N PRO A 68 -23.82 16.78 10.95
CA PRO A 68 -24.92 17.67 10.61
C PRO A 68 -24.89 18.22 9.17
N SER A 69 -23.72 18.29 8.53
CA SER A 69 -23.59 18.75 7.15
C SER A 69 -23.99 17.63 6.18
N ASP A 70 -24.90 17.96 5.26
CA ASP A 70 -25.31 17.04 4.21
C ASP A 70 -24.48 17.29 2.92
N PRO A 71 -23.87 16.25 2.30
CA PRO A 71 -23.12 16.45 1.07
C PRO A 71 -24.01 17.01 -0.06
N PRO A 72 -23.46 17.86 -0.96
CA PRO A 72 -24.21 18.36 -2.11
C PRO A 72 -24.82 17.24 -2.96
N THR A 73 -26.00 17.46 -3.55
CA THR A 73 -26.72 16.43 -4.34
C THR A 73 -25.88 15.86 -5.48
N LEU A 74 -25.10 16.70 -6.16
CA LEU A 74 -24.20 16.25 -7.22
C LEU A 74 -23.11 15.31 -6.70
N MET A 75 -22.51 15.65 -5.55
CA MET A 75 -21.50 14.81 -4.88
C MET A 75 -22.10 13.44 -4.53
N LYS A 76 -23.29 13.40 -3.94
CA LYS A 76 -24.00 12.15 -3.64
C LYS A 76 -24.26 11.28 -4.87
N ALA A 77 -24.75 11.89 -5.95
CA ALA A 77 -25.06 11.19 -7.19
C ALA A 77 -23.80 10.57 -7.82
N ILE A 78 -22.70 11.32 -7.80
CA ILE A 78 -21.39 10.85 -8.28
C ILE A 78 -20.87 9.71 -7.41
N LEU A 79 -20.86 9.87 -6.08
CA LEU A 79 -20.39 8.84 -5.16
C LEU A 79 -21.20 7.55 -5.29
N LEU A 80 -22.53 7.63 -5.43
CA LEU A 80 -23.39 6.46 -5.68
C LEU A 80 -23.07 5.79 -7.01
N THR A 81 -22.95 6.58 -8.08
CA THR A 81 -22.68 6.06 -9.42
C THR A 81 -21.31 5.39 -9.46
N TRP A 82 -20.30 6.00 -8.87
CA TRP A 82 -18.95 5.46 -8.81
C TRP A 82 -18.89 4.19 -7.95
N THR A 83 -19.56 4.17 -6.80
CA THR A 83 -19.69 2.97 -5.95
C THR A 83 -20.34 1.83 -6.73
N ALA A 84 -21.42 2.11 -7.47
CA ALA A 84 -22.11 1.11 -8.28
C ALA A 84 -21.21 0.57 -9.40
N VAL A 85 -20.50 1.44 -10.11
CA VAL A 85 -19.54 1.05 -11.16
C VAL A 85 -18.44 0.16 -10.57
N ILE A 86 -17.91 0.51 -9.40
CA ILE A 86 -16.85 -0.25 -8.73
C ILE A 86 -17.33 -1.61 -8.23
N LEU A 87 -18.53 -1.66 -7.65
CA LEU A 87 -19.13 -2.92 -7.22
C LEU A 87 -19.45 -3.86 -8.39
N VAL A 88 -19.90 -3.33 -9.53
CA VAL A 88 -20.15 -4.11 -10.75
C VAL A 88 -18.85 -4.50 -11.45
N GLY A 89 -17.81 -3.65 -11.36
CA GLY A 89 -16.50 -3.91 -11.93
C GLY A 89 -15.81 -5.13 -11.32
N LEU A 90 -16.02 -5.39 -10.02
CA LEU A 90 -15.42 -6.53 -9.33
C LEU A 90 -15.81 -7.92 -9.87
N PRO A 91 -17.11 -8.30 -9.99
CA PRO A 91 -17.47 -9.59 -10.58
C PRO A 91 -17.01 -9.72 -12.02
N VAL A 92 -16.98 -8.62 -12.78
CA VAL A 92 -16.40 -8.59 -14.14
C VAL A 92 -14.89 -8.88 -14.09
N GLY A 93 -14.15 -8.22 -13.21
CA GLY A 93 -12.72 -8.47 -12.98
C GLY A 93 -12.44 -9.91 -12.58
N ILE A 94 -13.19 -10.45 -11.61
CA ILE A 94 -13.10 -11.85 -11.18
C ILE A 94 -13.36 -12.79 -12.35
N TYR A 95 -14.40 -12.52 -13.16
CA TYR A 95 -14.70 -13.32 -14.33
C TYR A 95 -13.54 -13.34 -15.33
N TYR A 96 -13.01 -12.17 -15.70
CA TYR A 96 -11.98 -12.05 -16.73
C TYR A 96 -10.59 -12.51 -16.29
N PHE A 97 -10.19 -12.24 -15.04
CA PHE A 97 -8.84 -12.52 -14.56
C PHE A 97 -8.71 -13.84 -13.81
N ILE A 98 -9.80 -14.37 -13.23
CA ILE A 98 -9.77 -15.62 -12.47
C ILE A 98 -10.59 -16.71 -13.17
N VAL A 99 -11.91 -16.52 -13.35
CA VAL A 99 -12.81 -17.59 -13.80
C VAL A 99 -12.53 -18.03 -15.24
N ARG A 100 -12.38 -17.08 -16.17
CA ARG A 100 -12.16 -17.37 -17.59
C ARG A 100 -10.81 -18.07 -17.82
N PRO A 101 -9.66 -17.60 -17.29
CA PRO A 101 -8.39 -18.31 -17.41
C PRO A 101 -8.40 -19.66 -16.71
N TRP A 102 -9.05 -19.77 -15.55
CA TRP A 102 -9.22 -21.06 -14.87
C TRP A 102 -9.97 -22.06 -15.75
N ARG A 103 -11.08 -21.66 -16.37
CA ARG A 103 -11.89 -22.55 -17.23
C ARG A 103 -11.17 -22.92 -18.53
N ARG A 104 -10.45 -21.98 -19.14
CA ARG A 104 -9.79 -22.20 -20.45
C ARG A 104 -8.43 -22.88 -20.34
N GLU A 105 -7.63 -22.50 -19.35
CA GLU A 105 -6.21 -22.84 -19.26
C GLU A 105 -5.89 -23.68 -18.02
N ARG A 106 -6.88 -23.91 -17.12
CA ARG A 106 -6.73 -24.65 -15.85
C ARG A 106 -5.58 -24.14 -14.97
N ARG A 107 -5.29 -22.83 -15.06
CA ARG A 107 -4.24 -22.16 -14.28
C ARG A 107 -4.72 -20.82 -13.72
N ILE A 108 -4.15 -20.41 -12.60
CA ILE A 108 -4.29 -19.06 -12.05
C ILE A 108 -3.20 -18.20 -12.66
N THR A 109 -3.59 -17.14 -13.36
CA THR A 109 -2.67 -16.19 -13.99
C THR A 109 -2.06 -15.25 -12.94
N LEU A 110 -0.94 -14.61 -13.29
CA LEU A 110 -0.36 -13.57 -12.44
C LEU A 110 -1.38 -12.45 -12.18
N ASP A 111 -2.12 -12.03 -13.21
CA ASP A 111 -3.16 -11.00 -13.08
C ASP A 111 -4.28 -11.42 -12.13
N GLY A 112 -4.69 -12.69 -12.13
CA GLY A 112 -5.66 -13.21 -11.16
C GLY A 112 -5.12 -13.20 -9.72
N MET A 113 -3.83 -13.50 -9.54
CA MET A 113 -3.19 -13.40 -8.22
C MET A 113 -3.04 -11.96 -7.76
N LEU A 114 -2.68 -11.05 -8.66
CA LEU A 114 -2.59 -9.61 -8.39
C LEU A 114 -3.96 -9.02 -8.06
N LEU A 115 -5.04 -9.45 -8.72
CA LEU A 115 -6.39 -9.00 -8.39
C LEU A 115 -6.74 -9.25 -6.92
N VAL A 116 -6.44 -10.46 -6.43
CA VAL A 116 -6.69 -10.83 -5.03
C VAL A 116 -5.69 -10.15 -4.10
N ALA A 117 -4.40 -10.12 -4.48
CA ALA A 117 -3.36 -9.50 -3.66
C ALA A 117 -3.62 -8.00 -3.46
N CYS A 118 -3.95 -7.26 -4.52
CA CYS A 118 -4.30 -5.85 -4.46
C CYS A 118 -5.60 -5.63 -3.67
N GLY A 119 -6.58 -6.53 -3.77
CA GLY A 119 -7.80 -6.46 -2.96
C GLY A 119 -7.53 -6.60 -1.46
N LEU A 120 -6.53 -7.39 -1.08
CA LEU A 120 -6.08 -7.50 0.30
C LEU A 120 -5.22 -6.31 0.75
N LEU A 121 -4.57 -5.57 -0.17
CA LEU A 121 -3.80 -4.36 0.16
C LEU A 121 -4.66 -3.26 0.78
N PHE A 122 -5.96 -3.24 0.48
CA PHE A 122 -6.91 -2.34 1.13
C PHE A 122 -6.79 -2.33 2.67
N PHE A 123 -6.37 -3.42 3.30
CA PHE A 123 -6.10 -3.44 4.74
C PHE A 123 -5.06 -2.40 5.20
N GLN A 124 -4.11 -2.08 4.32
CA GLN A 124 -3.02 -1.16 4.61
C GLN A 124 -3.37 0.30 4.35
N ASP A 125 -4.47 0.58 3.66
CA ASP A 125 -4.92 1.91 3.26
C ASP A 125 -5.06 2.87 4.47
N PRO A 126 -5.84 2.55 5.51
CA PRO A 126 -5.97 3.46 6.65
C PRO A 126 -4.70 3.59 7.50
N LEU A 127 -3.67 2.77 7.27
CA LEU A 127 -2.42 2.85 8.05
C LEU A 127 -1.69 4.16 7.82
N LEU A 128 -2.00 4.90 6.76
CA LEU A 128 -1.53 6.26 6.55
C LEU A 128 -1.89 7.19 7.73
N ASN A 129 -2.94 6.86 8.50
CA ASN A 129 -3.37 7.61 9.69
C ASN A 129 -2.84 7.05 11.01
N TYR A 130 -1.77 6.24 11.03
CA TYR A 130 -1.36 5.53 12.25
C TYR A 130 -0.94 6.48 13.38
N PHE A 131 -0.16 7.54 13.09
CA PHE A 131 0.29 8.51 14.09
C PHE A 131 -0.59 9.75 14.24
N ASN A 132 -1.08 10.28 13.13
CA ASN A 132 -1.97 11.43 13.07
C ASN A 132 -2.93 11.25 11.89
N THR A 133 -4.07 11.91 11.92
CA THR A 133 -5.04 11.82 10.81
C THR A 133 -4.59 12.71 9.65
N TRP A 134 -4.03 12.06 8.63
CA TRP A 134 -3.52 12.67 7.41
C TRP A 134 -4.53 12.66 6.25
N SER A 135 -5.33 11.60 6.10
CA SER A 135 -6.40 11.48 5.08
C SER A 135 -7.72 11.07 5.71
N THR A 136 -8.84 11.54 5.16
CA THR A 136 -10.19 11.13 5.57
C THR A 136 -11.09 10.88 4.35
N TYR A 137 -11.87 9.81 4.42
CA TYR A 137 -12.97 9.52 3.51
C TYR A 137 -14.26 10.26 3.84
N ASN A 138 -15.12 10.40 2.84
CA ASN A 138 -16.48 10.88 3.03
C ASN A 138 -17.35 9.84 3.75
N THR A 139 -17.69 10.12 5.00
CA THR A 139 -18.48 9.27 5.90
C THR A 139 -19.95 9.12 5.52
N TRP A 140 -20.43 9.90 4.54
CA TRP A 140 -21.73 9.66 3.93
C TRP A 140 -21.81 8.32 3.20
N MET A 141 -20.67 7.86 2.65
CA MET A 141 -20.57 6.55 2.03
C MET A 141 -20.81 5.42 3.03
N TRP A 142 -21.18 4.25 2.51
CA TRP A 142 -21.41 3.08 3.36
C TRP A 142 -20.11 2.68 4.07
N ASN A 143 -20.12 2.80 5.40
CA ASN A 143 -19.00 2.47 6.27
C ASN A 143 -19.48 1.75 7.56
N ARG A 144 -18.53 1.09 8.23
CA ARG A 144 -18.67 0.46 9.55
C ARG A 144 -17.44 0.76 10.40
N GLY A 145 -17.00 2.02 10.37
CA GLY A 145 -15.74 2.43 10.98
C GLY A 145 -14.57 1.78 10.24
N SER A 146 -13.55 1.37 10.97
CA SER A 146 -12.43 0.59 10.44
C SER A 146 -11.77 -0.23 11.55
N TRP A 147 -10.87 -1.11 11.14
CA TRP A 147 -10.13 -1.99 12.04
C TRP A 147 -8.90 -1.33 12.69
N VAL A 148 -8.69 -0.03 12.49
CA VAL A 148 -7.45 0.67 12.85
C VAL A 148 -7.14 0.63 14.35
N LEU A 149 -8.18 0.70 15.19
CA LEU A 149 -8.03 0.70 16.65
C LEU A 149 -7.62 -0.68 17.20
N ASP A 150 -7.81 -1.75 16.42
CA ASP A 150 -7.36 -3.10 16.75
C ASP A 150 -5.91 -3.36 16.31
N ILE A 151 -5.26 -2.37 15.67
CA ILE A 151 -3.87 -2.46 15.25
C ILE A 151 -2.96 -2.15 16.44
N PRO A 152 -2.01 -3.03 16.78
CA PRO A 152 -1.08 -2.80 17.89
C PRO A 152 -0.32 -1.49 17.72
N GLY A 153 -0.36 -0.65 18.75
CA GLY A 153 0.40 0.60 18.81
C GLY A 153 -0.20 1.77 18.02
N TRP A 154 -1.42 1.64 17.49
CA TRP A 154 -2.16 2.75 16.87
C TRP A 154 -2.19 3.97 17.79
N ARG A 155 -1.93 5.16 17.25
CA ARG A 155 -1.80 6.39 18.04
C ARG A 155 -2.88 7.43 17.76
N SER A 156 -3.32 7.56 16.52
CA SER A 156 -4.37 8.53 16.19
C SER A 156 -5.65 8.29 16.97
N PHE A 157 -6.33 9.37 17.33
CA PHE A 157 -7.59 9.29 18.04
C PHE A 157 -8.66 8.48 17.27
N GLY A 158 -9.43 7.69 18.01
CA GLY A 158 -10.65 7.06 17.53
C GLY A 158 -11.40 6.29 18.62
N GLU A 159 -12.72 6.37 18.56
CA GLU A 159 -13.66 5.64 19.41
C GLU A 159 -14.82 5.08 18.55
N PRO A 160 -15.59 4.07 19.02
CA PRO A 160 -16.78 3.60 18.31
C PRO A 160 -17.69 4.76 17.86
N GLY A 161 -18.02 4.80 16.57
CA GLY A 161 -18.79 5.89 15.96
C GLY A 161 -18.01 7.19 15.63
N ALA A 162 -16.77 7.35 16.09
CA ALA A 162 -15.91 8.50 15.80
C ALA A 162 -14.45 8.06 15.59
N MET A 163 -14.14 7.57 14.39
CA MET A 163 -12.84 7.03 14.02
C MET A 163 -12.63 7.08 12.50
N MET A 164 -11.43 6.70 12.02
CA MET A 164 -11.19 6.49 10.59
C MET A 164 -12.28 5.59 9.98
N ALA A 165 -13.06 6.12 9.05
CA ALA A 165 -14.19 5.42 8.46
C ALA A 165 -13.84 4.93 7.06
N GLU A 166 -13.79 3.61 6.89
CA GLU A 166 -13.45 3.01 5.61
C GLU A 166 -14.69 2.79 4.73
N PRO A 167 -14.75 3.34 3.51
CA PRO A 167 -15.83 3.09 2.55
C PRO A 167 -15.63 1.73 1.89
N LEU A 168 -15.96 0.67 2.62
CA LEU A 168 -15.70 -0.74 2.27
C LEU A 168 -16.17 -1.15 0.87
N LEU A 169 -17.33 -0.63 0.42
CA LEU A 169 -17.91 -0.95 -0.90
C LEU A 169 -17.15 -0.28 -2.06
N MET A 170 -16.40 0.78 -1.77
CA MET A 170 -15.61 1.50 -2.76
C MET A 170 -14.15 1.00 -2.73
N ASN A 171 -13.54 1.00 -1.55
CA ASN A 171 -12.12 0.76 -1.41
C ASN A 171 -11.76 -0.70 -1.68
N ALA A 172 -12.44 -1.69 -1.08
CA ALA A 172 -12.05 -3.09 -1.29
C ALA A 172 -12.12 -3.52 -2.78
N PRO A 173 -13.20 -3.23 -3.54
CA PRO A 173 -13.24 -3.56 -4.95
C PRO A 173 -12.35 -2.65 -5.81
N GLY A 174 -12.27 -1.35 -5.49
CA GLY A 174 -11.40 -0.38 -6.18
C GLY A 174 -9.92 -0.76 -6.09
N TYR A 175 -9.46 -1.16 -4.90
CA TYR A 175 -8.13 -1.69 -4.68
C TYR A 175 -7.90 -3.01 -5.44
N SER A 176 -8.90 -3.89 -5.48
CA SER A 176 -8.75 -5.19 -6.14
C SER A 176 -8.53 -5.09 -7.65
N TYR A 177 -9.49 -4.53 -8.39
CA TYR A 177 -9.40 -4.50 -9.84
C TYR A 177 -8.92 -3.14 -10.37
N GLY A 178 -9.23 -2.03 -9.70
CA GLY A 178 -8.81 -0.68 -10.13
C GLY A 178 -7.29 -0.51 -10.11
N VAL A 179 -6.63 -0.88 -9.01
CA VAL A 179 -5.16 -0.86 -8.91
C VAL A 179 -4.52 -1.82 -9.91
N LEU A 180 -5.11 -3.00 -10.13
CA LEU A 180 -4.65 -3.93 -11.15
C LEU A 180 -4.76 -3.32 -12.56
N LEU A 181 -5.88 -2.66 -12.90
CA LEU A 181 -6.04 -2.00 -14.20
C LEU A 181 -5.00 -0.89 -14.38
N CYS A 182 -4.73 -0.10 -13.33
CA CYS A 182 -3.66 0.89 -13.34
C CYS A 182 -2.29 0.24 -13.55
N THR A 183 -2.03 -0.90 -12.91
CA THR A 183 -0.79 -1.68 -13.10
C THR A 183 -0.67 -2.20 -14.54
N ILE A 184 -1.77 -2.70 -15.13
CA ILE A 184 -1.80 -3.16 -16.53
C ILE A 184 -1.50 -2.00 -17.49
N LEU A 185 -2.08 -0.82 -17.23
CA LEU A 185 -1.86 0.40 -18.00
C LEU A 185 -0.41 0.89 -17.87
N GLY A 186 0.14 0.92 -16.66
CA GLY A 186 1.56 1.25 -16.42
C GLY A 186 2.51 0.30 -17.16
N CYS A 187 2.21 -1.00 -17.16
CA CYS A 187 2.96 -1.97 -17.96
C CYS A 187 2.85 -1.71 -19.47
N TRP A 188 1.69 -1.24 -19.95
CA TRP A 188 1.53 -0.84 -21.35
C TRP A 188 2.38 0.40 -21.69
N VAL A 189 2.44 1.39 -20.80
CA VAL A 189 3.32 2.56 -20.95
C VAL A 189 4.79 2.16 -21.01
N MET A 190 5.24 1.28 -20.12
CA MET A 190 6.61 0.76 -20.16
C MET A 190 6.93 0.03 -21.47
N ARG A 191 6.00 -0.80 -21.98
CA ARG A 191 6.16 -1.45 -23.30
C ARG A 191 6.29 -0.41 -24.42
N ARG A 192 5.47 0.64 -24.40
CA ARG A 192 5.49 1.70 -25.40
C ARG A 192 6.78 2.52 -25.35
N ALA A 193 7.29 2.79 -24.14
CA ALA A 193 8.57 3.44 -23.91
C ALA A 193 9.73 2.58 -24.42
N LYS A 194 9.75 1.28 -24.12
CA LYS A 194 10.78 0.35 -24.62
C LYS A 194 10.77 0.22 -26.15
N ALA A 195 9.58 0.26 -26.78
CA ALA A 195 9.45 0.25 -28.24
C ALA A 195 10.00 1.55 -28.88
N LYS A 196 9.88 2.70 -28.20
CA LYS A 196 10.42 3.98 -28.66
C LYS A 196 11.91 4.12 -28.37
N TRP A 197 12.38 3.59 -27.25
CA TRP A 197 13.77 3.63 -26.79
C TRP A 197 14.27 2.21 -26.46
N PRO A 198 14.71 1.42 -27.46
CA PRO A 198 15.11 0.02 -27.24
C PRO A 198 16.25 -0.15 -26.23
N ASN A 199 17.16 0.82 -26.15
CA ASN A 199 18.34 0.79 -25.27
C ASN A 199 18.08 1.36 -23.86
N ILE A 200 16.83 1.72 -23.52
CA ILE A 200 16.51 2.18 -22.17
C ILE A 200 16.77 1.09 -21.14
N SER A 201 17.44 1.44 -20.04
CA SER A 201 17.71 0.55 -18.92
C SER A 201 16.44 0.25 -18.12
N ASN A 202 16.47 -0.79 -17.29
CA ASN A 202 15.33 -1.12 -16.41
C ASN A 202 15.02 0.03 -15.44
N ALA A 203 16.06 0.69 -14.90
CA ALA A 203 15.89 1.88 -14.07
C ALA A 203 15.25 3.04 -14.84
N GLY A 204 15.62 3.23 -16.11
CA GLY A 204 14.97 4.22 -16.97
C GLY A 204 13.49 3.93 -17.21
N LEU A 205 13.10 2.66 -17.39
CA LEU A 205 11.69 2.27 -17.51
C LEU A 205 10.91 2.55 -16.23
N ILE A 206 11.48 2.25 -15.07
CA ILE A 206 10.88 2.55 -13.76
C ILE A 206 10.74 4.07 -13.60
N GLY A 207 11.74 4.87 -13.98
CA GLY A 207 11.65 6.33 -13.95
C GLY A 207 10.53 6.88 -14.83
N VAL A 208 10.39 6.38 -16.07
CA VAL A 208 9.27 6.76 -16.96
C VAL A 208 7.93 6.41 -16.33
N LEU A 209 7.85 5.24 -15.69
CA LEU A 209 6.64 4.80 -15.02
C LEU A 209 6.28 5.73 -13.85
N ILE A 210 7.22 6.05 -12.96
CA ILE A 210 6.99 6.95 -11.81
C ILE A 210 6.48 8.32 -12.27
N VAL A 211 7.09 8.89 -13.31
CA VAL A 211 6.65 10.17 -13.89
C VAL A 211 5.24 10.04 -14.45
N TRP A 212 4.96 8.98 -15.20
CA TRP A 212 3.62 8.76 -15.75
C TRP A 212 2.57 8.57 -14.65
N THR A 213 2.87 7.76 -13.63
CA THR A 213 1.96 7.51 -12.51
C THR A 213 1.68 8.78 -11.73
N PHE A 214 2.68 9.64 -11.51
CA PHE A 214 2.49 10.93 -10.84
C PHE A 214 1.43 11.78 -11.56
N PHE A 215 1.54 11.93 -12.88
CA PHE A 215 0.56 12.73 -13.65
C PHE A 215 -0.77 12.03 -13.79
N PHE A 216 -0.78 10.71 -13.94
CA PHE A 216 -2.00 9.92 -14.00
C PHE A 216 -2.79 10.05 -12.69
N ASP A 217 -2.09 9.97 -11.56
CA ASP A 217 -2.64 10.12 -10.22
C ASP A 217 -3.16 11.53 -9.99
N PHE A 218 -2.38 12.57 -10.33
CA PHE A 218 -2.86 13.95 -10.30
C PHE A 218 -4.18 14.15 -11.08
N VAL A 219 -4.31 13.53 -12.26
CA VAL A 219 -5.56 13.60 -13.04
C VAL A 219 -6.68 12.87 -12.31
N ILE A 220 -6.49 11.59 -11.97
CA ILE A 220 -7.57 10.78 -11.40
C ILE A 220 -7.94 11.25 -10.00
N GLU A 221 -6.97 11.39 -9.11
CA GLU A 221 -7.20 11.76 -7.73
C GLU A 221 -7.41 13.27 -7.57
N GLY A 222 -6.45 14.06 -8.04
CA GLY A 222 -6.44 15.51 -7.92
C GLY A 222 -7.58 16.22 -8.64
N LEU A 223 -7.94 15.78 -9.85
CA LEU A 223 -8.97 16.45 -10.67
C LEU A 223 -10.34 15.73 -10.67
N PHE A 224 -10.40 14.44 -10.36
CA PHE A 224 -11.67 13.69 -10.30
C PHE A 224 -12.05 13.28 -8.87
N LEU A 225 -11.33 12.35 -8.23
CA LEU A 225 -11.81 11.70 -7.00
C LEU A 225 -11.99 12.68 -5.83
N MET A 226 -11.03 13.58 -5.60
CA MET A 226 -11.12 14.53 -4.50
C MET A 226 -12.13 15.66 -4.76
N PRO A 227 -12.17 16.34 -5.93
CA PRO A 227 -13.23 17.30 -6.22
C PRO A 227 -14.63 16.68 -6.16
N MET A 228 -14.77 15.40 -6.52
CA MET A 228 -16.00 14.62 -6.36
C MET A 228 -16.33 14.25 -4.91
N GLY A 229 -15.43 14.53 -3.96
CA GLY A 229 -15.63 14.37 -2.53
C GLY A 229 -15.54 12.93 -2.04
N LEU A 230 -14.69 12.10 -2.65
CA LEU A 230 -14.48 10.72 -2.19
C LEU A 230 -13.68 10.66 -0.88
N PHE A 231 -12.56 11.36 -0.86
CA PHE A 231 -11.69 11.56 0.29
C PHE A 231 -10.97 12.90 0.17
N THR A 232 -10.29 13.28 1.24
CA THR A 232 -9.53 14.52 1.36
C THR A 232 -8.29 14.30 2.22
N TYR A 233 -7.26 15.12 2.02
CA TYR A 233 -6.03 15.10 2.82
C TYR A 233 -5.99 16.30 3.77
N PRO A 234 -6.70 16.28 4.91
CA PRO A 234 -6.76 17.43 5.79
C PRO A 234 -5.40 17.74 6.44
N GLY A 235 -4.59 16.72 6.71
CA GLY A 235 -3.24 16.89 7.27
C GLY A 235 -2.15 17.13 6.23
N ALA A 236 -2.49 17.43 4.97
CA ALA A 236 -1.49 17.68 3.95
C ALA A 236 -0.69 18.96 4.21
N ILE A 237 0.61 18.93 3.88
CA ILE A 237 1.45 20.12 3.91
C ILE A 237 1.00 21.05 2.78
N GLN A 238 0.41 22.18 3.14
CA GLN A 238 -0.26 23.09 2.23
C GLN A 238 0.71 23.69 1.21
N SER A 239 1.96 23.99 1.61
CA SER A 239 2.99 24.52 0.71
C SER A 239 3.43 23.54 -0.39
N LEU A 240 3.19 22.24 -0.19
CA LEU A 240 3.50 21.17 -1.13
C LEU A 240 2.22 20.55 -1.70
N SER A 241 1.13 21.32 -1.76
CA SER A 241 -0.18 20.87 -2.24
C SER A 241 -0.74 21.78 -3.33
N ILE A 242 -1.44 21.19 -4.29
CA ILE A 242 -2.25 21.90 -5.28
C ILE A 242 -3.62 22.16 -4.64
N ASN A 243 -4.19 23.35 -4.85
CA ASN A 243 -5.45 23.79 -4.22
C ASN A 243 -5.41 23.78 -2.69
N ALA A 244 -4.26 24.14 -2.11
CA ALA A 244 -4.07 24.22 -0.67
C ALA A 244 -5.18 25.00 0.04
N GLY A 245 -5.63 24.48 1.19
CA GLY A 245 -6.71 25.10 1.97
C GLY A 245 -8.13 24.76 1.49
N THR A 246 -8.28 23.97 0.43
CA THR A 246 -9.60 23.46 -0.02
C THR A 246 -9.79 22.00 0.37
N TYR A 247 -11.04 21.51 0.36
CA TYR A 247 -11.32 20.08 0.62
C TYR A 247 -10.75 19.13 -0.44
N TYR A 248 -10.31 19.65 -1.59
CA TYR A 248 -9.71 18.87 -2.67
C TYR A 248 -8.24 19.24 -2.88
N GLN A 249 -7.56 19.62 -1.79
CA GLN A 249 -6.11 19.85 -1.83
C GLN A 249 -5.36 18.54 -2.12
N TRP A 250 -4.48 18.57 -3.11
CA TRP A 250 -3.71 17.40 -3.56
C TRP A 250 -2.23 17.56 -3.22
N PRO A 251 -1.69 16.80 -2.24
CA PRO A 251 -0.28 16.84 -1.91
C PRO A 251 0.56 16.24 -3.04
N LEU A 252 1.57 16.98 -3.53
CA LEU A 252 2.42 16.50 -4.63
C LEU A 252 3.16 15.21 -4.26
N TYR A 253 3.50 15.05 -2.98
CA TYR A 253 4.20 13.86 -2.49
C TYR A 253 3.31 12.61 -2.50
N GLU A 254 1.98 12.75 -2.57
CA GLU A 254 1.07 11.61 -2.73
C GLU A 254 1.28 10.93 -4.09
N GLY A 255 1.33 11.71 -5.17
CA GLY A 255 1.63 11.17 -6.50
C GLY A 255 2.98 10.47 -6.60
N LEU A 256 3.96 10.88 -5.77
CA LEU A 256 5.26 10.22 -5.67
C LEU A 256 5.18 8.91 -4.87
N MET A 257 4.51 8.92 -3.73
CA MET A 257 4.30 7.75 -2.88
C MET A 257 3.52 6.67 -3.65
N TRP A 258 2.38 7.05 -4.25
CA TRP A 258 1.57 6.17 -5.07
C TRP A 258 2.31 5.72 -6.34
N GLY A 259 3.08 6.61 -6.95
CA GLY A 259 3.96 6.27 -8.07
C GLY A 259 4.99 5.21 -7.70
N GLY A 260 5.53 5.25 -6.46
CA GLY A 260 6.40 4.21 -5.92
C GLY A 260 5.71 2.84 -5.78
N VAL A 261 4.48 2.82 -5.26
CA VAL A 261 3.67 1.60 -5.16
C VAL A 261 3.41 1.01 -6.54
N GLN A 262 2.92 1.83 -7.48
CA GLN A 262 2.66 1.41 -8.85
C GLN A 262 3.92 0.97 -9.57
N ALA A 263 5.07 1.61 -9.31
CA ALA A 263 6.35 1.16 -9.81
C ALA A 263 6.73 -0.23 -9.32
N GLY A 264 6.51 -0.53 -8.03
CA GLY A 264 6.69 -1.87 -7.46
C GLY A 264 5.78 -2.91 -8.12
N LEU A 265 4.48 -2.64 -8.20
CA LEU A 265 3.49 -3.55 -8.79
C LEU A 265 3.73 -3.80 -10.28
N CYS A 266 4.00 -2.74 -11.04
CA CYS A 266 4.32 -2.85 -12.46
C CYS A 266 5.65 -3.56 -12.68
N SER A 267 6.67 -3.32 -11.85
CA SER A 267 7.95 -4.04 -11.94
C SER A 267 7.74 -5.53 -11.71
N LEU A 268 6.92 -5.89 -10.72
CA LEU A 268 6.54 -7.28 -10.46
C LEU A 268 5.86 -7.91 -11.68
N ARG A 269 4.95 -7.18 -12.34
CA ARG A 269 4.20 -7.69 -13.49
C ARG A 269 4.98 -7.68 -14.81
N TYR A 270 5.88 -6.73 -15.01
CA TYR A 270 6.59 -6.51 -16.28
C TYR A 270 7.89 -7.31 -16.37
N PHE A 271 8.69 -7.34 -15.29
CA PHE A 271 9.98 -8.03 -15.28
C PHE A 271 9.80 -9.50 -14.88
N THR A 272 9.16 -10.26 -15.76
CA THR A 272 8.98 -11.71 -15.60
C THR A 272 10.04 -12.49 -16.37
N ASP A 273 10.33 -13.71 -15.92
CA ASP A 273 11.19 -14.65 -16.65
C ASP A 273 10.49 -15.23 -17.89
N ASP A 274 11.21 -16.05 -18.68
CA ASP A 274 10.65 -16.71 -19.88
C ASP A 274 9.45 -17.62 -19.59
N ARG A 275 9.23 -17.97 -18.31
CA ARG A 275 8.10 -18.77 -17.82
C ARG A 275 6.98 -17.90 -17.24
N GLY A 276 7.10 -16.58 -17.34
CA GLY A 276 6.13 -15.60 -16.82
C GLY A 276 6.11 -15.51 -15.29
N ARG A 277 7.20 -15.87 -14.61
CA ARG A 277 7.33 -15.82 -13.15
C ARG A 277 8.03 -14.55 -12.70
N THR A 278 7.59 -14.04 -11.58
CA THR A 278 8.15 -12.86 -10.94
C THR A 278 9.38 -13.21 -10.09
N PHE A 279 10.14 -12.20 -9.65
CA PHE A 279 11.36 -12.44 -8.85
C PHE A 279 11.09 -13.11 -7.49
N VAL A 280 9.90 -12.91 -6.90
CA VAL A 280 9.51 -13.54 -5.63
C VAL A 280 9.13 -15.01 -5.77
N GLU A 281 8.93 -15.48 -7.01
CA GLU A 281 8.62 -16.87 -7.33
C GLU A 281 9.88 -17.70 -7.62
N ARG A 282 11.07 -17.08 -7.56
CA ARG A 282 12.34 -17.77 -7.82
C ARG A 282 12.52 -18.95 -6.85
N GLY A 283 12.67 -20.14 -7.42
CA GLY A 283 12.79 -21.39 -6.68
C GLY A 283 11.47 -22.14 -6.44
N LEU A 284 10.36 -21.74 -7.08
CA LEU A 284 9.07 -22.46 -7.00
C LEU A 284 9.19 -23.94 -7.43
N GLU A 285 10.09 -24.25 -8.37
CA GLU A 285 10.38 -25.61 -8.84
C GLU A 285 10.87 -26.56 -7.75
N ARG A 286 11.42 -26.01 -6.65
CA ARG A 286 11.95 -26.78 -5.52
C ARG A 286 10.88 -27.04 -4.46
N ILE A 287 9.66 -26.54 -4.64
CA ILE A 287 8.55 -26.78 -3.72
C ILE A 287 7.90 -28.12 -4.06
N GLN A 288 8.24 -29.13 -3.27
CA GLN A 288 7.58 -30.43 -3.30
C GLN A 288 6.13 -30.29 -2.78
N GLY A 289 5.16 -30.62 -3.63
CA GLY A 289 3.74 -30.58 -3.30
C GLY A 289 2.84 -30.54 -4.54
N GLY A 290 1.55 -30.82 -4.34
CA GLY A 290 0.55 -30.73 -5.41
C GLY A 290 0.30 -29.31 -5.91
N PHE A 291 -0.39 -29.19 -7.05
CA PHE A 291 -0.69 -27.94 -7.74
C PHE A 291 -1.23 -26.83 -6.81
N VAL A 292 -2.16 -27.17 -5.91
CA VAL A 292 -2.78 -26.22 -4.97
C VAL A 292 -1.74 -25.60 -4.05
N ARG A 293 -0.84 -26.39 -3.46
CA ARG A 293 0.19 -25.89 -2.54
C ARG A 293 1.16 -24.96 -3.25
N GLN A 294 1.54 -25.28 -4.49
CA GLN A 294 2.41 -24.42 -5.28
C GLN A 294 1.73 -23.09 -5.64
N GLN A 295 0.47 -23.11 -6.07
CA GLN A 295 -0.26 -21.88 -6.40
C GLN A 295 -0.51 -21.01 -5.15
N PHE A 296 -0.83 -21.60 -4.02
CA PHE A 296 -1.02 -20.85 -2.77
C PHE A 296 0.29 -20.23 -2.26
N THR A 297 1.39 -20.99 -2.31
CA THR A 297 2.71 -20.45 -1.93
C THR A 297 3.13 -19.30 -2.85
N ARG A 298 2.87 -19.45 -4.16
CA ARG A 298 3.08 -18.42 -5.17
C ARG A 298 2.26 -17.16 -4.87
N PHE A 299 0.97 -17.33 -4.56
CA PHE A 299 0.09 -16.23 -4.19
C PHE A 299 0.59 -15.50 -2.94
N LEU A 300 0.93 -16.21 -1.86
CA LEU A 300 1.45 -15.59 -0.64
C LEU A 300 2.74 -14.80 -0.90
N ALA A 301 3.63 -15.30 -1.75
CA ALA A 301 4.86 -14.60 -2.10
C ALA A 301 4.58 -13.30 -2.89
N ILE A 302 3.65 -13.33 -3.84
CA ILE A 302 3.20 -12.14 -4.59
C ILE A 302 2.52 -11.15 -3.65
N PHE A 303 1.61 -11.62 -2.81
CA PHE A 303 0.91 -10.80 -1.82
C PHE A 303 1.88 -10.11 -0.85
N ALA A 304 2.91 -10.82 -0.38
CA ALA A 304 3.97 -10.24 0.43
C ALA A 304 4.72 -9.13 -0.31
N ALA A 305 5.08 -9.34 -1.58
CA ALA A 305 5.77 -8.34 -2.39
C ALA A 305 4.92 -7.08 -2.56
N CYS A 306 3.65 -7.24 -2.97
CA CYS A 306 2.70 -6.15 -3.09
C CYS A 306 2.55 -5.39 -1.76
N SER A 307 2.41 -6.14 -0.66
CA SER A 307 2.26 -5.57 0.69
C SER A 307 3.49 -4.78 1.13
N VAL A 308 4.70 -5.27 0.83
CA VAL A 308 5.95 -4.56 1.14
C VAL A 308 6.09 -3.30 0.29
N PHE A 309 5.75 -3.34 -1.01
CA PHE A 309 5.77 -2.13 -1.84
C PHE A 309 4.82 -1.06 -1.31
N PHE A 310 3.59 -1.44 -0.94
CA PHE A 310 2.64 -0.52 -0.34
C PHE A 310 3.19 0.05 0.98
N PHE A 311 3.64 -0.83 1.88
CA PHE A 311 4.13 -0.40 3.18
C PHE A 311 5.33 0.56 3.08
N VAL A 312 6.32 0.23 2.25
CA VAL A 312 7.58 0.98 2.15
C VAL A 312 7.41 2.25 1.34
N CYS A 313 6.70 2.20 0.22
CA CYS A 313 6.57 3.36 -0.68
C CYS A 313 5.44 4.31 -0.29
N TYR A 314 4.46 3.84 0.49
CA TYR A 314 3.29 4.63 0.86
C TYR A 314 3.19 4.84 2.37
N ASN A 315 3.01 3.77 3.16
CA ASN A 315 2.73 3.95 4.60
C ASN A 315 3.87 4.61 5.38
N LEU A 316 5.12 4.20 5.16
CA LEU A 316 6.27 4.80 5.84
C LEU A 316 6.44 6.30 5.54
N PRO A 317 6.49 6.76 4.27
CA PRO A 317 6.56 8.18 3.99
C PRO A 317 5.28 8.92 4.41
N ALA A 318 4.09 8.32 4.27
CA ALA A 318 2.85 8.91 4.77
C ALA A 318 2.93 9.21 6.27
N GLN A 319 3.49 8.30 7.07
CA GLN A 319 3.68 8.54 8.51
C GLN A 319 4.60 9.71 8.79
N TRP A 320 5.67 9.86 8.01
CA TRP A 320 6.55 11.01 8.14
C TRP A 320 5.80 12.32 7.88
N PHE A 321 5.01 12.38 6.81
CA PHE A 321 4.22 13.59 6.50
C PHE A 321 3.09 13.84 7.50
N ALA A 322 2.42 12.79 7.99
CA ALA A 322 1.37 12.90 9.00
C ALA A 322 1.85 13.54 10.31
N MET A 323 3.10 13.30 10.70
CA MET A 323 3.73 13.95 11.86
C MET A 323 4.09 15.42 11.64
N HIS A 324 4.07 15.89 10.39
CA HIS A 324 4.34 17.28 10.00
C HIS A 324 3.11 17.92 9.35
N ALA A 325 1.92 17.47 9.74
CA ALA A 325 0.67 17.96 9.20
C ALA A 325 0.47 19.45 9.51
N ASP A 326 0.07 20.22 8.50
CA ASP A 326 -0.37 21.60 8.65
C ASP A 326 -1.76 21.69 9.31
N PRO A 327 -2.24 22.89 9.70
CA PRO A 327 -3.60 23.05 10.19
C PRO A 327 -4.61 22.51 9.20
N TRP A 328 -5.59 21.76 9.72
CA TRP A 328 -6.71 21.29 8.92
C TRP A 328 -7.43 22.48 8.24
N PRO A 329 -7.62 22.47 6.91
CA PRO A 329 -8.33 23.54 6.22
C PRO A 329 -9.74 23.79 6.75
N GLU A 330 -10.13 25.07 6.90
CA GLU A 330 -11.50 25.46 7.29
C GLU A 330 -12.55 24.90 6.30
N ASP A 331 -12.19 24.77 5.03
CA ASP A 331 -13.08 24.22 4.00
C ASP A 331 -13.42 22.74 4.23
N ILE A 332 -12.55 22.00 4.91
CA ILE A 332 -12.80 20.62 5.36
C ILE A 332 -13.59 20.63 6.67
N GLN A 333 -13.14 21.39 7.67
CA GLN A 333 -13.75 21.41 9.02
C GLN A 333 -15.23 21.85 9.02
N LYS A 334 -15.66 22.67 8.06
CA LYS A 334 -17.07 23.06 7.93
C LYS A 334 -17.96 21.98 7.27
N ARG A 335 -17.39 20.83 6.91
CA ARG A 335 -18.03 19.74 6.18
C ARG A 335 -17.93 18.49 7.05
N SER A 336 -18.87 18.32 7.96
CA SER A 336 -18.83 17.24 8.95
C SER A 336 -18.66 15.83 8.36
N TYR A 337 -19.06 15.63 7.10
CA TYR A 337 -18.91 14.36 6.40
C TYR A 337 -17.45 14.01 6.06
N PHE A 338 -16.50 14.93 6.20
CA PHE A 338 -15.04 14.68 6.09
C PHE A 338 -14.32 14.58 7.44
N ASP A 339 -14.93 15.00 8.54
CA ASP A 339 -14.26 15.06 9.85
C ASP A 339 -14.34 13.76 10.65
N MET A 340 -15.16 12.80 10.21
CA MET A 340 -15.32 11.48 10.83
C MET A 340 -15.72 11.49 12.31
N GLY A 341 -16.15 12.65 12.84
CA GLY A 341 -16.43 12.84 14.26
C GLY A 341 -15.18 12.80 15.17
N ILE A 342 -13.97 12.76 14.61
CA ILE A 342 -12.73 12.68 15.41
C ILE A 342 -12.31 14.05 15.97
N CYS A 343 -12.77 15.14 15.37
CA CYS A 343 -12.51 16.51 15.80
C CYS A 343 -13.58 17.47 15.25
N GLY A 344 -13.52 18.74 15.68
CA GLY A 344 -14.37 19.81 15.15
C GLY A 344 -15.61 20.06 15.98
N GLU A 345 -16.59 20.76 15.39
CA GLU A 345 -17.80 21.20 16.09
C GLU A 345 -18.56 20.04 16.74
N GLY A 346 -18.94 20.22 18.02
CA GLY A 346 -19.70 19.21 18.76
C GLY A 346 -18.90 18.03 19.31
N THR A 347 -17.62 17.90 18.99
CA THR A 347 -16.76 16.81 19.50
C THR A 347 -16.06 17.12 20.82
N GLY A 348 -15.99 18.41 21.19
CA GLY A 348 -15.18 18.88 22.31
C GLY A 348 -13.66 18.79 22.08
N ARG A 349 -13.22 18.41 20.86
CA ARG A 349 -11.82 18.27 20.44
C ARG A 349 -11.54 19.23 19.30
N LEU A 350 -10.43 19.95 19.40
CA LEU A 350 -9.91 20.75 18.28
C LEU A 350 -9.36 19.82 17.20
N CYS A 351 -9.49 20.21 15.93
CA CYS A 351 -8.85 19.48 14.84
C CYS A 351 -7.33 19.61 14.89
N PRO A 352 -6.59 18.63 14.35
CA PRO A 352 -5.13 18.67 14.35
C PRO A 352 -4.57 19.98 13.79
N ASP A 353 -3.66 20.57 14.56
CA ASP A 353 -2.97 21.83 14.25
C ASP A 353 -1.53 21.73 14.79
N PRO A 354 -0.50 22.21 14.06
CA PRO A 354 0.89 22.25 14.52
C PRO A 354 1.11 22.88 15.90
N VAL A 355 0.23 23.78 16.36
CA VAL A 355 0.34 24.39 17.69
C VAL A 355 -0.12 23.46 18.82
N LEU A 356 -0.78 22.35 18.48
CA LEU A 356 -1.32 21.38 19.42
C LEU A 356 -0.47 20.09 19.44
N PRO A 357 -0.37 19.41 20.59
CA PRO A 357 0.12 18.04 20.63
C PRO A 357 -0.76 17.14 19.75
N ILE A 358 -0.14 16.14 19.09
CA ILE A 358 -0.88 15.16 18.30
C ILE A 358 -1.81 14.36 19.22
N PRO A 359 -3.14 14.43 19.03
CA PRO A 359 -4.09 13.75 19.91
C PRO A 359 -4.12 12.25 19.62
N GLY A 360 -4.10 11.47 20.69
CA GLY A 360 -4.30 10.02 20.67
C GLY A 360 -5.23 9.55 21.78
N ASN A 361 -5.62 8.28 21.73
CA ASN A 361 -6.62 7.70 22.66
C ASN A 361 -6.23 7.79 24.13
N ASP A 362 -4.95 7.56 24.45
CA ASP A 362 -4.45 7.54 25.83
C ASP A 362 -3.71 8.84 26.20
N THR A 363 -3.90 9.91 25.44
CA THR A 363 -3.20 11.19 25.65
C THR A 363 -4.17 12.30 26.00
N GLY A 364 -3.70 13.27 26.79
CA GLY A 364 -4.46 14.51 27.00
C GLY A 364 -4.54 15.34 25.72
N TYR A 365 -5.64 16.06 25.55
CA TYR A 365 -5.86 16.97 24.43
C TYR A 365 -6.33 18.34 24.93
N ILE A 366 -6.19 19.36 24.09
CA ILE A 366 -6.68 20.71 24.38
C ILE A 366 -8.10 20.86 23.81
N ASN A 367 -9.03 21.26 24.65
CA ASN A 367 -10.42 21.52 24.23
C ASN A 367 -10.57 22.93 23.61
N PRO A 368 -11.71 23.26 22.99
CA PRO A 368 -11.96 24.58 22.41
C PRO A 368 -11.85 25.76 23.39
N GLU A 369 -12.00 25.53 24.70
CA GLU A 369 -11.79 26.55 25.74
C GLU A 369 -10.32 26.73 26.17
N GLY A 370 -9.38 26.02 25.52
CA GLY A 370 -7.95 26.09 25.82
C GLY A 370 -7.53 25.33 27.08
N ARG A 371 -8.38 24.42 27.58
CA ARG A 371 -8.11 23.60 28.77
C ARG A 371 -7.55 22.24 28.35
N LEU A 372 -6.52 21.78 29.07
CA LEU A 372 -6.02 20.42 28.95
C LEU A 372 -7.01 19.44 29.60
N ILE A 373 -7.54 18.53 28.80
CA ILE A 373 -8.39 17.43 29.24
C ILE A 373 -7.52 16.16 29.26
N LEU A 374 -7.43 15.50 30.41
CA LEU A 374 -6.74 14.24 30.57
C LEU A 374 -7.74 13.08 30.50
N PRO A 375 -7.33 11.90 30.02
CA PRO A 375 -8.12 10.69 30.16
C PRO A 375 -8.44 10.39 31.63
N GLU A 376 -9.56 9.71 31.87
CA GLU A 376 -9.98 9.36 33.22
C GLU A 376 -8.91 8.53 33.95
N GLY A 377 -8.61 8.93 35.19
CA GLY A 377 -7.59 8.24 36.02
C GLY A 377 -6.14 8.57 35.67
N VAL A 378 -5.87 9.47 34.73
CA VAL A 378 -4.50 9.90 34.38
C VAL A 378 -4.17 11.22 35.08
N GLU A 379 -3.06 11.23 35.83
CA GLU A 379 -2.50 12.44 36.43
C GLU A 379 -1.28 12.93 35.63
N LEU A 380 -1.00 14.23 35.71
CA LEU A 380 0.23 14.79 35.14
C LEU A 380 1.46 14.20 35.84
N PRO A 381 2.54 13.89 35.08
CA PRO A 381 3.77 13.41 35.67
C PRO A 381 4.38 14.48 36.59
N LYS A 382 4.82 14.07 37.78
CA LYS A 382 5.49 14.95 38.74
C LYS A 382 6.94 15.18 38.31
N PRO A 383 7.46 16.42 38.37
CA PRO A 383 8.87 16.69 38.10
C PRO A 383 9.76 15.84 39.03
N VAL A 384 10.68 15.06 38.44
CA VAL A 384 11.70 14.32 39.20
C VAL A 384 12.91 15.25 39.38
N PRO A 385 13.30 15.60 40.61
CA PRO A 385 14.45 16.47 40.82
C PRO A 385 15.74 15.81 40.32
N PHE A 386 16.65 16.61 39.77
CA PHE A 386 17.95 16.11 39.34
C PHE A 386 18.77 15.61 40.54
N ASP A 387 19.44 14.48 40.38
CA ASP A 387 20.45 14.01 41.32
C ASP A 387 21.70 14.88 41.17
N ARG A 388 21.77 15.93 42.00
CA ARG A 388 22.92 16.81 42.08
C ARG A 388 23.86 16.18 43.11
N GLY A 389 24.70 15.26 42.65
CA GLY A 389 25.74 14.65 43.49
C GLY A 389 26.57 15.69 44.24
N ASN A 390 26.95 15.39 45.48
CA ASN A 390 27.77 16.25 46.33
C ASN A 390 29.25 16.20 45.97
#